data_AF-A0A2H5Z7M9-F1
#
_entry.id   AF-A0A2H5Z7M9-F1
#
_cell.length_a   1.000
_cell.length_b   1.000
_cell.length_c   1.000
_cell.angle_alpha   90.00
_cell.angle_beta   90.00
_cell.angle_gamma   90.00
#
_symmetry.space_group_name_H-M   'P 1'
#
loop_
_entity.id
_entity.type
_entity.pdbx_description
1 polymer ?
#
loop_
_entity_poly.entity_id
_entity_poly.type
_entity_poly.pdbx_seq_one_letter_code
_entity_poly.pdbx_strand_id
1 'polypeptide(L)'
;MRVVGVSPRISKGRFRSLLVSFGSPAAVEAEQGYDAIVSEGVDPLFLLAIFWHESRFGTLGIVAEYGTKNPGNTRSSSTGVGEPVETEKGRFIRYPSWTEGFRDAAHRLVDPRYPYARAGAVTVEEIIPIWAPRSDGNDPAAYIASVLAFMQRYQEGSMALEIEEMLSPNRDQGRGGKRILWILLHTTEGGFTSSVNWLRNPQSQASAHYVVGRDGSSQPVRVVRLVPEGDTAWTAGNYGVNRASLNIEMVGYSRQNPPVEGEVLQATAELVADLCRRHQIPVRKVDRQGILAGVPGIAGHVDVPDPTDPRYGGGSGRHTDPGPFFPWERFLQLVQGFLGQQLVHDDPMAVIQVGPFGCHLGGGFRRFWEERGGLPLFGWPITEEFQENGVTVQYFERARFEHRPDIGKPEDYHVVLGRVGAELLDAREELEKLLQARNETQEQEHEHLAQELSGFVALLEQASADLRAVVEAGHRLLAHLEGRKEAA
;
A
#
# COMPACT_ATOMS: atom_id res chain seq x y z
N MET A 1 -29.72 12.01 13.78
CA MET A 1 -28.53 11.49 14.49
C MET A 1 -28.14 12.42 15.65
N ARG A 2 -28.06 11.94 16.90
CA ARG A 2 -27.67 12.76 18.07
C ARG A 2 -26.16 13.04 18.12
N VAL A 3 -25.76 14.28 18.33
CA VAL A 3 -24.35 14.76 18.29
C VAL A 3 -23.91 15.56 19.52
N VAL A 4 -24.84 15.92 20.40
CA VAL A 4 -24.55 16.58 21.69
C VAL A 4 -24.87 15.65 22.86
N GLY A 5 -23.97 15.58 23.83
CA GLY A 5 -24.06 14.68 25.00
C GLY A 5 -23.90 13.22 24.60
N VAL A 6 -22.98 12.93 23.68
CA VAL A 6 -22.69 11.58 23.17
C VAL A 6 -21.20 11.27 23.25
N SER A 7 -20.86 9.98 23.31
CA SER A 7 -19.46 9.56 23.18
C SER A 7 -18.95 9.82 21.74
N PRO A 8 -17.66 10.16 21.57
CA PRO A 8 -17.08 10.39 20.24
C PRO A 8 -17.28 9.20 19.31
N ARG A 9 -17.75 9.46 18.08
CA ARG A 9 -17.89 8.43 17.03
C ARG A 9 -16.63 8.24 16.20
N ILE A 10 -15.58 8.99 16.45
CA ILE A 10 -14.30 8.91 15.76
C ILE A 10 -13.19 8.94 16.79
N SER A 11 -12.16 8.11 16.64
CA SER A 11 -10.96 8.20 17.47
C SER A 11 -10.16 9.47 17.19
N LYS A 12 -9.40 9.95 18.19
CA LYS A 12 -8.48 11.08 18.04
C LYS A 12 -7.48 10.89 16.89
N GLY A 13 -6.91 9.69 16.77
CA GLY A 13 -5.99 9.34 15.70
C GLY A 13 -6.65 9.44 14.31
N ARG A 14 -7.87 8.90 14.15
CA ARG A 14 -8.63 8.97 12.90
C ARG A 14 -9.07 10.41 12.58
N PHE A 15 -9.44 11.21 13.57
CA PHE A 15 -9.73 12.64 13.42
C PHE A 15 -8.54 13.40 12.81
N ARG A 16 -7.34 13.20 13.38
CA ARG A 16 -6.09 13.76 12.85
C ARG A 16 -5.79 13.24 11.44
N SER A 17 -5.87 11.93 11.24
CA SER A 17 -5.62 11.32 9.93
C SER A 17 -6.53 11.90 8.85
N LEU A 18 -7.81 12.17 9.14
CA LEU A 18 -8.69 12.81 8.18
C LEU A 18 -8.22 14.21 7.83
N LEU A 19 -7.94 15.08 8.81
CA LEU A 19 -7.44 16.43 8.53
C LEU A 19 -6.14 16.42 7.73
N VAL A 20 -5.19 15.54 8.07
CA VAL A 20 -3.95 15.33 7.28
C VAL A 20 -4.29 14.86 5.88
N SER A 21 -5.17 13.86 5.74
CA SER A 21 -5.59 13.28 4.47
C SER A 21 -6.29 14.31 3.58
N PHE A 22 -6.89 15.38 4.13
CA PHE A 22 -7.47 16.45 3.33
C PHE A 22 -6.57 17.69 3.20
N GLY A 23 -5.37 17.66 3.77
CA GLY A 23 -4.38 18.73 3.59
C GLY A 23 -4.80 19.96 4.37
N SER A 24 -5.58 19.73 5.43
CA SER A 24 -6.14 20.78 6.24
C SER A 24 -5.02 21.51 6.96
N PRO A 25 -4.99 22.86 6.92
CA PRO A 25 -4.12 23.63 7.79
C PRO A 25 -4.42 23.41 9.28
N ALA A 26 -5.58 22.85 9.65
CA ALA A 26 -5.91 22.49 11.02
C ALA A 26 -5.21 21.21 11.51
N ALA A 27 -4.58 20.44 10.61
CA ALA A 27 -3.92 19.18 10.96
C ALA A 27 -2.81 19.34 12.02
N VAL A 28 -2.17 20.51 12.09
CA VAL A 28 -1.11 20.83 13.05
C VAL A 28 -1.59 20.88 14.49
N GLU A 29 -2.88 21.13 14.70
CA GLU A 29 -3.53 21.23 16.02
C GLU A 29 -4.69 20.22 16.16
N ALA A 30 -4.70 19.17 15.33
CA ALA A 30 -5.86 18.27 15.22
C ALA A 30 -6.21 17.58 16.54
N GLU A 31 -5.20 17.17 17.32
CA GLU A 31 -5.41 16.47 18.58
C GLU A 31 -5.93 17.39 19.67
N GLN A 32 -5.40 18.62 19.76
CA GLN A 32 -5.89 19.64 20.68
C GLN A 32 -7.30 20.09 20.31
N GLY A 33 -7.58 20.25 19.01
CA GLY A 33 -8.92 20.52 18.49
C GLY A 33 -9.91 19.41 18.85
N TYR A 34 -9.52 18.14 18.69
CA TYR A 34 -10.34 17.00 19.13
C TYR A 34 -10.67 17.09 20.63
N ASP A 35 -9.66 17.30 21.47
CA ASP A 35 -9.85 17.39 22.93
C ASP A 35 -10.75 18.57 23.32
N ALA A 36 -10.61 19.71 22.63
CA ALA A 36 -11.48 20.87 22.83
C ALA A 36 -12.95 20.55 22.54
N ILE A 37 -13.24 19.84 21.45
CA ILE A 37 -14.61 19.44 21.09
C ILE A 37 -15.18 18.47 22.13
N VAL A 38 -14.41 17.44 22.48
CA VAL A 38 -14.85 16.43 23.48
C VAL A 38 -15.11 17.07 24.83
N SER A 39 -14.32 18.07 25.22
CA SER A 39 -14.52 18.78 26.51
C SER A 39 -15.86 19.51 26.62
N GLU A 40 -16.47 19.88 25.50
CA GLU A 40 -17.81 20.48 25.44
C GLU A 40 -18.93 19.41 25.36
N GLY A 41 -18.59 18.12 25.31
CA GLY A 41 -19.57 17.03 25.18
C GLY A 41 -20.21 16.93 23.79
N VAL A 42 -19.53 17.42 22.76
CA VAL A 42 -19.96 17.37 21.35
C VAL A 42 -19.21 16.25 20.62
N ASP A 43 -19.86 15.58 19.67
CA ASP A 43 -19.23 14.57 18.81
C ASP A 43 -18.19 15.22 17.87
N PRO A 44 -16.90 14.89 17.98
CA PRO A 44 -15.87 15.43 17.08
C PRO A 44 -16.10 15.11 15.61
N LEU A 45 -16.76 13.98 15.30
CA LEU A 45 -17.07 13.61 13.93
C LEU A 45 -18.11 14.55 13.31
N PHE A 46 -19.06 15.04 14.11
CA PHE A 46 -20.04 16.02 13.63
C PHE A 46 -19.37 17.33 13.27
N LEU A 47 -18.46 17.84 14.11
CA LEU A 47 -17.74 19.07 13.78
C LEU A 47 -16.74 18.90 12.64
N LEU A 48 -16.16 17.72 12.43
CA LEU A 48 -15.47 17.44 11.17
C LEU A 48 -16.41 17.51 9.97
N ALA A 49 -17.61 16.94 10.06
CA ALA A 49 -18.58 16.99 8.97
C ALA A 49 -18.98 18.44 8.63
N ILE A 50 -19.21 19.29 9.64
CA ILE A 50 -19.45 20.73 9.46
C ILE A 50 -18.23 21.39 8.81
N PHE A 51 -17.02 21.20 9.36
CA PHE A 51 -15.81 21.85 8.85
C PHE A 51 -15.48 21.43 7.42
N TRP A 52 -15.75 20.17 7.08
CA TRP A 52 -15.68 19.67 5.74
C TRP A 52 -16.72 20.35 4.83
N HIS A 53 -17.98 20.45 5.26
CA HIS A 53 -19.04 21.06 4.45
C HIS A 53 -18.79 22.56 4.21
N GLU A 54 -18.40 23.29 5.26
CA GLU A 54 -18.26 24.76 5.27
C GLU A 54 -17.05 25.26 4.48
N SER A 55 -15.94 24.52 4.51
CA SER A 55 -14.67 25.01 3.99
C SER A 55 -13.74 23.90 3.48
N ARG A 56 -14.25 22.66 3.42
CA ARG A 56 -13.48 21.42 3.19
C ARG A 56 -12.17 21.45 3.95
N PHE A 57 -12.34 21.57 5.26
CA PHE A 57 -11.27 21.60 6.23
C PHE A 57 -10.31 22.79 6.10
N GLY A 58 -10.86 23.96 5.79
CA GLY A 58 -10.16 25.23 5.90
C GLY A 58 -9.26 25.56 4.71
N THR A 59 -9.38 24.80 3.62
CA THR A 59 -8.65 25.03 2.37
C THR A 59 -9.41 25.93 1.39
N LEU A 60 -10.70 26.18 1.65
CA LEU A 60 -11.58 26.95 0.77
C LEU A 60 -12.34 28.06 1.50
N GLY A 61 -12.84 29.02 0.72
CA GLY A 61 -13.79 30.05 1.14
C GLY A 61 -13.24 30.99 2.21
N ILE A 62 -14.14 31.53 3.04
CA ILE A 62 -13.83 32.54 4.06
C ILE A 62 -12.68 32.11 4.97
N VAL A 63 -12.60 30.81 5.30
CA VAL A 63 -11.55 30.29 6.16
C VAL A 63 -10.17 30.45 5.55
N ALA A 64 -10.01 30.08 4.28
CA ALA A 64 -8.74 30.18 3.58
C ALA A 64 -8.39 31.63 3.22
N GLU A 65 -9.37 32.39 2.71
CA GLU A 65 -9.17 33.76 2.23
C GLU A 65 -8.80 34.74 3.34
N TYR A 66 -9.45 34.61 4.51
CA TYR A 66 -9.24 35.52 5.63
C TYR A 66 -8.46 34.91 6.79
N GLY A 67 -7.96 33.68 6.63
CA GLY A 67 -7.17 32.97 7.65
C GLY A 67 -7.91 32.86 8.98
N THR A 68 -9.22 32.61 8.96
CA THR A 68 -10.07 32.75 10.15
C THR A 68 -9.85 31.65 11.19
N LYS A 69 -9.27 30.52 10.81
CA LYS A 69 -9.16 29.32 11.67
C LYS A 69 -10.50 28.94 12.30
N ASN A 70 -11.58 29.02 11.52
CA ASN A 70 -12.96 28.92 11.98
C ASN A 70 -13.65 27.68 11.39
N PRO A 71 -13.61 26.52 12.07
CA PRO A 71 -14.18 25.28 11.55
C PRO A 71 -15.68 25.32 11.31
N GLY A 72 -16.38 26.24 11.98
CA GLY A 72 -17.84 26.37 11.89
C GLY A 72 -18.34 27.53 11.04
N ASN A 73 -17.46 28.34 10.42
CA ASN A 73 -17.82 29.64 9.83
C ASN A 73 -18.69 30.50 10.76
N THR A 74 -18.38 30.49 12.06
CA THR A 74 -19.15 31.19 13.07
C THR A 74 -19.12 32.70 12.86
N ARG A 75 -20.29 33.33 13.02
CA ARG A 75 -20.47 34.80 12.88
C ARG A 75 -20.32 35.56 14.20
N SER A 76 -20.23 34.84 15.31
CA SER A 76 -20.12 35.39 16.67
C SER A 76 -19.44 34.40 17.62
N SER A 77 -18.82 34.90 18.69
CA SER A 77 -18.17 34.11 19.74
C SER A 77 -18.66 34.59 21.11
N SER A 78 -18.87 33.65 22.03
CA SER A 78 -19.30 33.89 23.43
C SER A 78 -18.25 33.40 24.43
N THR A 79 -17.20 32.74 23.93
CA THR A 79 -16.01 32.32 24.67
C THR A 79 -15.10 33.49 25.03
N GLY A 80 -15.31 34.66 24.40
CA GLY A 80 -14.47 35.85 24.58
C GLY A 80 -13.14 35.76 23.81
N VAL A 81 -12.97 34.72 22.99
CA VAL A 81 -11.79 34.49 22.16
C VAL A 81 -12.14 34.71 20.68
N GLY A 82 -11.20 35.29 19.95
CA GLY A 82 -11.33 35.61 18.52
C GLY A 82 -11.74 37.05 18.26
N GLU A 83 -11.46 37.53 17.04
CA GLU A 83 -11.76 38.88 16.58
C GLU A 83 -12.76 38.86 15.43
N PRO A 84 -13.69 39.82 15.35
CA PRO A 84 -14.54 39.99 14.17
C PRO A 84 -13.74 40.34 12.92
N VAL A 85 -14.10 39.74 11.80
CA VAL A 85 -13.60 40.09 10.46
C VAL A 85 -14.80 40.29 9.54
N GLU A 86 -14.83 41.43 8.85
CA GLU A 86 -15.84 41.74 7.83
C GLU A 86 -15.38 41.19 6.48
N THR A 87 -16.28 40.46 5.81
CA THR A 87 -16.04 39.88 4.48
C THR A 87 -17.19 40.22 3.53
N GLU A 88 -17.06 39.86 2.26
CA GLU A 88 -18.11 40.00 1.26
C GLU A 88 -19.37 39.18 1.59
N LYS A 89 -19.28 38.19 2.49
CA LYS A 89 -20.39 37.38 2.99
C LYS A 89 -20.86 37.80 4.39
N GLY A 90 -20.43 38.98 4.83
CA GLY A 90 -20.73 39.58 6.12
C GLY A 90 -19.71 39.22 7.20
N ARG A 91 -20.08 39.44 8.46
CA ARG A 91 -19.19 39.24 9.60
C ARG A 91 -18.93 37.76 9.91
N PHE A 92 -17.67 37.42 10.18
CA PHE A 92 -17.18 36.15 10.71
C PHE A 92 -16.23 36.39 11.90
N ILE A 93 -15.86 35.33 12.62
CA ILE A 93 -14.84 35.39 13.67
C ILE A 93 -13.53 34.75 13.18
N ARG A 94 -12.40 35.43 13.40
CA ARG A 94 -11.05 34.88 13.27
C ARG A 94 -10.51 34.48 14.64
N TYR A 95 -10.03 33.26 14.76
CA TYR A 95 -9.48 32.72 16.00
C TYR A 95 -7.94 32.73 16.00
N PRO A 96 -7.32 32.87 17.18
CA PRO A 96 -5.86 32.84 17.30
C PRO A 96 -5.28 31.47 16.90
N SER A 97 -6.01 30.37 17.13
CA SER A 97 -5.60 29.00 16.84
C SER A 97 -6.79 28.16 16.32
N TRP A 98 -6.49 27.02 15.69
CA TRP A 98 -7.54 26.08 15.26
C TRP A 98 -8.26 25.44 16.43
N THR A 99 -7.53 25.19 17.52
CA THR A 99 -8.06 24.67 18.78
C THR A 99 -9.18 25.56 19.32
N GLU A 100 -8.99 26.88 19.34
CA GLU A 100 -10.00 27.83 19.81
C GLU A 100 -11.19 27.94 18.86
N GLY A 101 -10.95 27.82 17.54
CA GLY A 101 -12.04 27.74 16.57
C GLY A 101 -12.91 26.50 16.75
N PHE A 102 -12.30 25.33 16.99
CA PHE A 102 -13.04 24.10 17.29
C PHE A 102 -13.79 24.18 18.61
N ARG A 103 -13.15 24.75 19.65
CA ARG A 103 -13.79 24.99 20.95
C ARG A 103 -15.03 25.84 20.81
N ASP A 104 -14.94 27.01 20.18
CA ASP A 104 -16.07 27.92 20.06
C ASP A 104 -17.19 27.32 19.19
N ALA A 105 -16.84 26.61 18.10
CA ALA A 105 -17.83 25.88 17.29
C ALA A 105 -18.59 24.81 18.11
N ALA A 106 -17.91 24.08 18.99
CA ALA A 106 -18.53 23.10 19.89
C ALA A 106 -19.36 23.78 20.99
N HIS A 107 -18.79 24.81 21.63
CA HIS A 107 -19.41 25.56 22.72
C HIS A 107 -20.77 26.15 22.33
N ARG A 108 -20.91 26.58 21.06
CA ARG A 108 -22.19 27.07 20.51
C ARG A 108 -23.35 26.11 20.64
N LEU A 109 -23.08 24.80 20.63
CA LEU A 109 -24.11 23.77 20.70
C LEU A 109 -24.60 23.54 22.13
N VAL A 110 -23.87 24.00 23.15
CA VAL A 110 -24.16 23.74 24.56
C VAL A 110 -24.42 25.00 25.39
N ASP A 111 -23.98 26.17 24.93
CA ASP A 111 -24.18 27.44 25.63
C ASP A 111 -25.58 28.05 25.34
N PRO A 112 -26.43 28.27 26.36
CA PRO A 112 -27.79 28.82 26.20
C PRO A 112 -27.84 30.26 25.67
N ARG A 113 -26.70 30.95 25.53
CA ARG A 113 -26.63 32.22 24.78
C ARG A 113 -26.81 32.02 23.28
N TYR A 114 -26.69 30.79 22.77
CA TYR A 114 -26.90 30.47 21.36
C TYR A 114 -28.23 29.78 21.08
N PRO A 115 -28.80 29.97 19.87
CA PRO A 115 -30.11 29.44 19.52
C PRO A 115 -30.19 27.92 19.54
N TYR A 116 -29.08 27.20 19.28
CA TYR A 116 -29.04 25.73 19.27
C TYR A 116 -29.35 25.15 20.65
N ALA A 117 -28.58 25.57 21.66
CA ALA A 117 -28.78 25.14 23.04
C ALA A 117 -30.14 25.62 23.60
N ARG A 118 -30.57 26.86 23.29
CA ARG A 118 -31.91 27.35 23.69
C ARG A 118 -33.06 26.52 23.13
N ALA A 119 -32.91 26.06 21.90
CA ALA A 119 -33.90 25.21 21.25
C ALA A 119 -33.83 23.74 21.74
N GLY A 120 -32.83 23.38 22.54
CA GLY A 120 -32.57 21.99 22.90
C GLY A 120 -32.16 21.12 21.72
N ALA A 121 -31.63 21.72 20.64
CA ALA A 121 -31.24 21.02 19.43
C ALA A 121 -29.98 20.17 19.69
N VAL A 122 -30.12 18.85 19.64
CA VAL A 122 -29.04 17.90 19.97
C VAL A 122 -28.75 16.90 18.86
N THR A 123 -29.54 16.91 17.80
CA THR A 123 -29.36 16.08 16.60
C THR A 123 -28.94 16.89 15.39
N VAL A 124 -28.31 16.24 14.39
CA VAL A 124 -27.96 16.86 13.10
C VAL A 124 -29.17 17.55 12.47
N GLU A 125 -30.30 16.88 12.46
CA GLU A 125 -31.55 17.33 11.83
C GLU A 125 -32.17 18.54 12.54
N GLU A 126 -31.95 18.69 13.84
CA GLU A 126 -32.38 19.85 14.63
C GLU A 126 -31.38 21.01 14.54
N ILE A 127 -30.07 20.72 14.51
CA ILE A 127 -29.01 21.73 14.55
C ILE A 127 -28.86 22.43 13.20
N ILE A 128 -28.82 21.67 12.09
CA ILE A 128 -28.49 22.22 10.76
C ILE A 128 -29.46 23.32 10.29
N PRO A 129 -30.79 23.21 10.47
CA PRO A 129 -31.72 24.28 10.07
C PRO A 129 -31.49 25.61 10.82
N ILE A 130 -30.89 25.56 12.02
CA ILE A 130 -30.49 26.74 12.80
C ILE A 130 -29.09 27.21 12.37
N TRP A 131 -28.22 26.27 12.00
CA TRP A 131 -26.82 26.54 11.63
C TRP A 131 -26.69 27.19 10.26
N ALA A 132 -27.43 26.67 9.29
CA ALA A 132 -27.45 27.11 7.90
C ALA A 132 -28.91 27.26 7.43
N PRO A 133 -29.62 28.30 7.89
CA PRO A 133 -31.04 28.48 7.60
C PRO A 133 -31.29 28.86 6.13
N ARG A 134 -32.49 28.55 5.63
CA ARG A 134 -32.94 28.93 4.27
C ARG A 134 -32.95 30.46 4.05
N SER A 135 -33.14 31.24 5.11
CA SER A 135 -33.09 32.71 5.05
C SER A 135 -31.76 33.24 4.50
N ASP A 136 -30.70 32.47 4.65
CA ASP A 136 -29.34 32.82 4.26
C ASP A 136 -28.98 32.21 2.88
N GLY A 137 -29.97 31.67 2.16
CA GLY A 137 -29.80 31.04 0.85
C GLY A 137 -29.34 29.58 0.90
N ASN A 138 -29.33 28.95 2.07
CA ASN A 138 -28.94 27.55 2.23
C ASN A 138 -30.07 26.57 1.88
N ASP A 139 -29.71 25.33 1.58
CA ASP A 139 -30.62 24.18 1.57
C ASP A 139 -30.34 23.27 2.77
N PRO A 140 -31.11 23.40 3.88
CA PRO A 140 -30.90 22.57 5.07
C PRO A 140 -31.04 21.07 4.81
N ALA A 141 -31.90 20.66 3.87
CA ALA A 141 -32.10 19.23 3.60
C ALA A 141 -30.86 18.62 2.93
N ALA A 142 -30.30 19.33 1.94
CA ALA A 142 -29.05 18.93 1.30
C ALA A 142 -27.86 18.99 2.27
N TYR A 143 -27.80 19.99 3.15
CA TYR A 143 -26.77 20.09 4.18
C TYR A 143 -26.87 18.90 5.16
N ILE A 144 -28.06 18.60 5.70
CA ILE A 144 -28.27 17.43 6.57
C ILE A 144 -27.81 16.15 5.89
N ALA A 145 -28.20 15.93 4.63
CA ALA A 145 -27.80 14.75 3.87
C ALA A 145 -26.27 14.66 3.72
N SER A 146 -25.61 15.78 3.41
CA SER A 146 -24.15 15.86 3.29
C SER A 146 -23.43 15.55 4.61
N VAL A 147 -23.91 16.10 5.73
CA VAL A 147 -23.32 15.84 7.06
C VAL A 147 -23.53 14.40 7.48
N LEU A 148 -24.76 13.87 7.35
CA LEU A 148 -25.05 12.49 7.70
C LEU A 148 -24.23 11.50 6.86
N ALA A 149 -24.08 11.75 5.56
CA ALA A 149 -23.25 10.93 4.69
C ALA A 149 -21.77 10.96 5.11
N PHE A 150 -21.24 12.15 5.44
CA PHE A 150 -19.87 12.28 5.95
C PHE A 150 -19.69 11.50 7.26
N MET A 151 -20.59 11.70 8.22
CA MET A 151 -20.52 11.01 9.51
C MET A 151 -20.66 9.50 9.36
N GLN A 152 -21.56 9.04 8.49
CA GLN A 152 -21.74 7.61 8.22
C GLN A 152 -20.46 6.99 7.64
N ARG A 153 -19.79 7.68 6.73
CA ARG A 153 -18.56 7.22 6.06
C ARG A 153 -17.35 7.19 7.00
N TYR A 154 -17.22 8.19 7.87
CA TYR A 154 -15.98 8.42 8.61
C TYR A 154 -16.01 8.02 10.08
N GLN A 155 -17.17 7.57 10.59
CA GLN A 155 -17.27 7.00 11.94
C GLN A 155 -16.36 5.78 12.13
N GLU A 156 -15.93 5.60 13.38
CA GLU A 156 -15.18 4.46 13.85
C GLU A 156 -16.00 3.19 13.63
N GLY A 157 -15.36 2.15 13.09
CA GLY A 157 -16.06 0.92 12.73
C GLY A 157 -17.05 1.05 11.56
N SER A 158 -17.10 2.19 10.84
CA SER A 158 -17.76 2.24 9.53
C SER A 158 -17.18 1.11 8.68
N MET A 159 -18.06 0.27 8.14
CA MET A 159 -17.64 -0.75 7.18
C MET A 159 -16.93 -0.10 6.01
N ALA A 160 -16.00 -0.85 5.42
CA ALA A 160 -15.22 -0.48 4.25
C ALA A 160 -16.08 0.24 3.20
N LEU A 161 -15.44 1.17 2.48
CA LEU A 161 -15.88 1.72 1.20
C LEU A 161 -16.92 0.81 0.53
N GLU A 162 -18.14 1.29 0.30
CA GLU A 162 -19.19 0.48 -0.32
C GLU A 162 -18.74 0.12 -1.75
N ILE A 163 -18.47 -1.17 -1.96
CA ILE A 163 -18.03 -1.71 -3.25
C ILE A 163 -19.25 -2.33 -3.95
N GLU A 164 -19.65 -1.72 -5.06
CA GLU A 164 -20.72 -2.23 -5.90
C GLU A 164 -20.18 -3.29 -6.87
N GLU A 165 -20.83 -4.44 -6.96
CA GLU A 165 -20.43 -5.53 -7.86
C GLU A 165 -21.12 -5.38 -9.23
N MET A 166 -20.35 -5.11 -10.28
CA MET A 166 -20.85 -5.02 -11.66
C MET A 166 -19.93 -5.79 -12.61
N LEU A 167 -19.88 -7.11 -12.42
CA LEU A 167 -18.85 -7.95 -13.04
C LEU A 167 -18.75 -7.78 -14.56
N SER A 168 -17.50 -7.72 -15.04
CA SER A 168 -17.10 -7.77 -16.44
C SER A 168 -16.80 -9.21 -16.86
N PRO A 169 -17.18 -9.62 -18.09
CA PRO A 169 -16.79 -10.89 -18.67
C PRO A 169 -15.35 -10.90 -19.21
N ASN A 170 -14.70 -9.73 -19.36
CA ASN A 170 -13.35 -9.60 -19.91
C ASN A 170 -12.30 -9.94 -18.83
N ARG A 171 -12.15 -11.21 -18.47
CA ARG A 171 -11.20 -11.66 -17.46
C ARG A 171 -10.78 -13.10 -17.69
N ASP A 172 -9.61 -13.45 -17.18
CA ASP A 172 -9.25 -14.85 -17.01
C ASP A 172 -9.52 -15.29 -15.57
N GLN A 173 -10.04 -16.51 -15.40
CA GLN A 173 -10.24 -17.08 -14.08
C GLN A 173 -8.90 -17.39 -13.43
N GLY A 174 -8.72 -16.92 -12.19
CA GLY A 174 -7.48 -17.09 -11.46
C GLY A 174 -6.34 -16.18 -11.91
N ARG A 175 -5.19 -16.33 -11.24
CA ARG A 175 -3.92 -15.64 -11.54
C ARG A 175 -2.82 -16.60 -11.98
N GLY A 176 -3.18 -17.86 -12.18
CA GLY A 176 -2.30 -19.01 -12.43
C GLY A 176 -1.10 -19.07 -11.46
N GLY A 177 -1.39 -19.03 -10.15
CA GLY A 177 -0.37 -19.17 -9.11
C GLY A 177 0.47 -17.92 -8.80
N LYS A 178 0.22 -16.78 -9.47
CA LYS A 178 0.89 -15.52 -9.14
C LYS A 178 0.24 -14.87 -7.90
N ARG A 179 1.08 -14.38 -6.98
CA ARG A 179 0.65 -13.49 -5.89
C ARG A 179 0.41 -12.08 -6.44
N ILE A 180 -0.42 -11.32 -5.76
CA ILE A 180 -0.61 -9.90 -6.04
C ILE A 180 0.58 -9.16 -5.43
N LEU A 181 1.33 -8.45 -6.26
CA LEU A 181 2.50 -7.65 -5.87
C LEU A 181 2.23 -6.15 -6.02
N TRP A 182 1.34 -5.78 -6.95
CA TRP A 182 1.15 -4.39 -7.34
C TRP A 182 -0.30 -3.94 -7.30
N ILE A 183 -0.48 -2.69 -6.93
CA ILE A 183 -1.69 -1.94 -7.24
C ILE A 183 -1.33 -0.96 -8.35
N LEU A 184 -2.02 -1.06 -9.49
CA LEU A 184 -1.81 -0.21 -10.65
C LEU A 184 -2.93 0.80 -10.76
N LEU A 185 -2.55 2.07 -10.80
CA LEU A 185 -3.45 3.21 -10.95
C LEU A 185 -3.53 3.63 -12.42
N HIS A 186 -4.75 3.78 -12.90
CA HIS A 186 -5.10 4.15 -14.27
C HIS A 186 -6.03 5.37 -14.26
N THR A 187 -6.13 6.07 -15.39
CA THR A 187 -7.20 7.05 -15.62
C THR A 187 -8.06 6.64 -16.81
N THR A 188 -9.37 6.76 -16.66
CA THR A 188 -10.33 6.25 -17.65
C THR A 188 -10.38 7.01 -18.98
N GLU A 189 -9.90 8.25 -19.02
CA GLU A 189 -10.09 9.19 -20.15
C GLU A 189 -11.58 9.36 -20.53
N GLY A 190 -12.48 9.26 -19.54
CA GLY A 190 -13.93 9.28 -19.73
C GLY A 190 -14.73 9.39 -18.43
N GLY A 191 -16.05 9.52 -18.53
CA GLY A 191 -16.95 9.62 -17.37
C GLY A 191 -17.24 8.27 -16.71
N PHE A 192 -17.72 8.29 -15.45
CA PHE A 192 -17.90 7.09 -14.64
C PHE A 192 -18.83 6.05 -15.28
N THR A 193 -20.08 6.43 -15.61
CA THR A 193 -21.03 5.48 -16.20
C THR A 193 -20.56 4.94 -17.55
N SER A 194 -19.96 5.79 -18.39
CA SER A 194 -19.41 5.34 -19.68
C SER A 194 -18.28 4.34 -19.53
N SER A 195 -17.35 4.57 -18.60
CA SER A 195 -16.20 3.69 -18.38
C SER A 195 -16.62 2.34 -17.80
N VAL A 196 -17.53 2.32 -16.83
CA VAL A 196 -18.10 1.08 -16.29
C VAL A 196 -18.78 0.26 -17.39
N ASN A 197 -19.58 0.90 -18.26
CA ASN A 197 -20.25 0.21 -19.36
C ASN A 197 -19.26 -0.32 -20.41
N TRP A 198 -18.22 0.46 -20.74
CA TRP A 198 -17.19 0.06 -21.70
C TRP A 198 -16.38 -1.15 -21.22
N LEU A 199 -15.92 -1.14 -19.97
CA LEU A 199 -15.12 -2.22 -19.39
C LEU A 199 -15.92 -3.50 -19.15
N ARG A 200 -17.25 -3.44 -19.20
CA ARG A 200 -18.16 -4.60 -19.15
C ARG A 200 -18.58 -5.10 -20.53
N ASN A 201 -18.35 -4.34 -21.59
CA ASN A 201 -18.66 -4.76 -22.95
C ASN A 201 -17.67 -5.85 -23.40
N PRO A 202 -18.11 -7.07 -23.77
CA PRO A 202 -17.21 -8.12 -24.27
C PRO A 202 -16.35 -7.67 -25.48
N GLN A 203 -16.85 -6.73 -26.28
CA GLN A 203 -16.14 -6.23 -27.45
C GLN A 203 -14.95 -5.33 -27.11
N SER A 204 -14.89 -4.76 -25.90
CA SER A 204 -13.78 -3.87 -25.53
C SER A 204 -12.47 -4.63 -25.34
N GLN A 205 -12.54 -5.94 -25.04
CA GLN A 205 -11.38 -6.78 -24.72
C GLN A 205 -10.47 -6.14 -23.65
N ALA A 206 -11.06 -5.38 -22.75
CA ALA A 206 -10.39 -4.66 -21.68
C ALA A 206 -11.25 -4.69 -20.41
N SER A 207 -10.57 -4.68 -19.26
CA SER A 207 -11.21 -4.59 -17.94
C SER A 207 -10.24 -4.05 -16.90
N ALA A 208 -10.78 -3.69 -15.74
CA ALA A 208 -10.02 -3.38 -14.53
C ALA A 208 -10.65 -4.11 -13.34
N HIS A 209 -9.97 -4.16 -12.20
CA HIS A 209 -10.57 -4.73 -10.99
C HIS A 209 -11.60 -3.77 -10.40
N TYR A 210 -11.25 -2.48 -10.37
CA TYR A 210 -12.07 -1.43 -9.80
C TYR A 210 -12.19 -0.22 -10.72
N VAL A 211 -13.33 0.45 -10.65
CA VAL A 211 -13.52 1.81 -11.16
C VAL A 211 -13.95 2.70 -9.99
N VAL A 212 -13.27 3.82 -9.80
CA VAL A 212 -13.55 4.80 -8.74
C VAL A 212 -13.91 6.13 -9.38
N GLY A 213 -15.08 6.66 -9.07
CA GLY A 213 -15.52 7.92 -9.66
C GLY A 213 -16.97 8.28 -9.40
N ARG A 214 -17.47 9.27 -10.15
CA ARG A 214 -18.85 9.75 -10.12
C ARG A 214 -19.23 10.40 -11.44
N ASP A 215 -20.52 10.53 -11.70
CA ASP A 215 -21.03 11.32 -12.82
C ASP A 215 -21.35 12.74 -12.36
N GLY A 216 -20.54 13.71 -12.77
CA GLY A 216 -20.71 15.11 -12.37
C GLY A 216 -20.35 15.37 -10.89
N SER A 217 -20.19 16.66 -10.53
CA SER A 217 -19.70 17.06 -9.21
C SER A 217 -20.75 16.98 -8.09
N SER A 218 -22.03 16.85 -8.43
CA SER A 218 -23.15 16.79 -7.46
C SER A 218 -23.48 15.37 -7.00
N GLN A 219 -22.94 14.34 -7.67
CA GLN A 219 -23.18 12.94 -7.32
C GLN A 219 -22.13 12.44 -6.30
N PRO A 220 -22.47 11.44 -5.47
CA PRO A 220 -21.51 10.81 -4.58
C PRO A 220 -20.46 10.01 -5.36
N VAL A 221 -19.25 9.90 -4.81
CA VAL A 221 -18.23 8.99 -5.33
C VAL A 221 -18.61 7.54 -5.05
N ARG A 222 -18.51 6.72 -6.08
CA ARG A 222 -18.82 5.29 -6.09
C ARG A 222 -17.56 4.49 -6.38
N VAL A 223 -17.52 3.26 -5.88
CA VAL A 223 -16.48 2.27 -6.18
C VAL A 223 -17.17 1.03 -6.71
N VAL A 224 -16.85 0.66 -7.94
CA VAL A 224 -17.42 -0.52 -8.61
C VAL A 224 -16.33 -1.55 -8.82
N ARG A 225 -16.54 -2.79 -8.36
CA ARG A 225 -15.72 -3.95 -8.72
C ARG A 225 -16.23 -4.58 -10.00
N LEU A 226 -15.36 -4.70 -11.00
CA LEU A 226 -15.66 -5.33 -12.29
C LEU A 226 -15.02 -6.71 -12.42
N VAL A 227 -13.86 -6.93 -11.82
CA VAL A 227 -13.17 -8.23 -11.85
C VAL A 227 -12.89 -8.67 -10.42
N PRO A 228 -13.30 -9.90 -10.01
CA PRO A 228 -12.95 -10.43 -8.70
C PRO A 228 -11.43 -10.42 -8.50
N GLU A 229 -10.96 -10.10 -7.30
CA GLU A 229 -9.52 -10.01 -7.03
C GLU A 229 -8.78 -11.35 -7.16
N GLY A 230 -9.49 -12.48 -7.18
CA GLY A 230 -8.89 -13.79 -7.49
C GLY A 230 -8.59 -14.00 -8.97
N ASP A 231 -9.21 -13.21 -9.85
CA ASP A 231 -9.14 -13.34 -11.31
C ASP A 231 -8.18 -12.30 -11.91
N THR A 232 -7.83 -12.46 -13.19
CA THR A 232 -6.93 -11.56 -13.92
C THR A 232 -7.72 -10.61 -14.82
N ALA A 233 -7.65 -9.30 -14.54
CA ALA A 233 -8.17 -8.27 -15.44
C ALA A 233 -7.24 -8.04 -16.65
N TRP A 234 -7.83 -7.63 -17.78
CA TRP A 234 -7.11 -7.32 -19.02
C TRP A 234 -6.90 -5.81 -19.14
N THR A 235 -5.88 -5.27 -18.45
CA THR A 235 -5.71 -3.82 -18.31
C THR A 235 -4.43 -3.30 -18.94
N ALA A 236 -3.26 -3.68 -18.40
CA ALA A 236 -2.06 -2.87 -18.56
C ALA A 236 -1.20 -3.19 -19.80
N GLY A 237 -1.73 -3.91 -20.80
CA GLY A 237 -0.96 -4.29 -21.99
C GLY A 237 0.28 -5.17 -21.71
N ASN A 238 0.36 -5.79 -20.54
CA ASN A 238 1.40 -6.73 -20.15
C ASN A 238 0.78 -7.84 -19.29
N TYR A 239 0.60 -9.03 -19.89
CA TYR A 239 -0.13 -10.12 -19.23
C TYR A 239 0.56 -10.65 -17.96
N GLY A 240 1.89 -10.66 -17.93
CA GLY A 240 2.66 -11.07 -16.76
C GLY A 240 2.41 -10.15 -15.57
N VAL A 241 2.36 -8.83 -15.83
CA VAL A 241 2.04 -7.82 -14.81
C VAL A 241 0.56 -7.86 -14.41
N ASN A 242 -0.36 -8.03 -15.37
CA ASN A 242 -1.80 -8.13 -15.09
C ASN A 242 -2.11 -9.24 -14.06
N ARG A 243 -1.46 -10.41 -14.20
CA ARG A 243 -1.67 -11.55 -13.30
C ARG A 243 -1.22 -11.28 -11.85
N ALA A 244 -0.26 -10.38 -11.67
CA ALA A 244 0.30 -10.02 -10.37
C ALA A 244 -0.14 -8.63 -9.87
N SER A 245 -1.16 -8.03 -10.50
CA SER A 245 -1.65 -6.70 -10.11
C SER A 245 -3.16 -6.65 -9.88
N LEU A 246 -3.54 -5.70 -9.02
CA LEU A 246 -4.89 -5.17 -8.93
C LEU A 246 -4.91 -3.83 -9.66
N ASN A 247 -5.88 -3.65 -10.56
CA ASN A 247 -5.92 -2.51 -11.49
C ASN A 247 -7.12 -1.64 -11.14
N ILE A 248 -6.87 -0.36 -10.89
CA ILE A 248 -7.88 0.62 -10.45
C ILE A 248 -7.94 1.75 -11.47
N GLU A 249 -9.11 1.90 -12.07
CA GLU A 249 -9.45 2.98 -12.99
C GLU A 249 -10.04 4.16 -12.22
N MET A 250 -9.34 5.29 -12.20
CA MET A 250 -9.84 6.53 -11.63
C MET A 250 -10.50 7.36 -12.73
N VAL A 251 -11.74 7.78 -12.50
CA VAL A 251 -12.45 8.64 -13.45
C VAL A 251 -11.75 10.00 -13.55
N GLY A 252 -11.25 10.32 -14.74
CA GLY A 252 -10.48 11.54 -15.01
C GLY A 252 -9.73 11.50 -16.35
N TYR A 253 -8.99 12.57 -16.64
CA TYR A 253 -8.23 12.75 -17.89
C TYR A 253 -6.77 13.09 -17.57
N SER A 254 -5.82 12.19 -17.86
CA SER A 254 -4.40 12.29 -17.45
C SER A 254 -3.70 13.60 -17.88
N ARG A 255 -4.14 14.22 -18.98
CA ARG A 255 -3.52 15.44 -19.55
C ARG A 255 -4.24 16.76 -19.28
N GLN A 256 -5.50 16.71 -18.87
CA GLN A 256 -6.37 17.90 -18.76
C GLN A 256 -6.92 18.08 -17.36
N ASN A 257 -7.11 16.96 -16.65
CA ASN A 257 -7.72 16.92 -15.33
C ASN A 257 -7.31 15.59 -14.66
N PRO A 258 -6.06 15.46 -14.19
CA PRO A 258 -5.73 14.37 -13.29
C PRO A 258 -6.69 14.47 -12.10
N PRO A 259 -7.00 13.39 -11.37
CA PRO A 259 -7.73 13.51 -10.11
C PRO A 259 -6.84 14.23 -9.07
N VAL A 260 -6.55 15.51 -9.28
CA VAL A 260 -5.47 16.22 -8.59
C VAL A 260 -5.85 16.60 -7.17
N GLU A 261 -7.15 16.67 -6.84
CA GLU A 261 -7.64 16.94 -5.50
C GLU A 261 -9.13 16.55 -5.44
N GLY A 262 -9.57 15.90 -4.37
CA GLY A 262 -11.00 15.66 -4.10
C GLY A 262 -11.38 14.22 -3.80
N GLU A 263 -12.70 13.99 -3.76
CA GLU A 263 -13.31 12.77 -3.21
C GLU A 263 -12.94 11.49 -3.99
N VAL A 264 -12.63 11.59 -5.30
CA VAL A 264 -12.21 10.42 -6.12
C VAL A 264 -10.81 9.95 -5.72
N LEU A 265 -9.85 10.88 -5.59
CA LEU A 265 -8.49 10.57 -5.15
C LEU A 265 -8.52 9.95 -3.74
N GLN A 266 -9.39 10.48 -2.89
CA GLN A 266 -9.55 10.01 -1.53
C GLN A 266 -10.20 8.62 -1.44
N ALA A 267 -11.32 8.40 -2.14
CA ALA A 267 -11.95 7.09 -2.20
C ALA A 267 -10.99 6.06 -2.82
N THR A 268 -10.19 6.47 -3.79
CA THR A 268 -9.14 5.60 -4.35
C THR A 268 -8.08 5.28 -3.30
N ALA A 269 -7.61 6.27 -2.54
CA ALA A 269 -6.61 6.05 -1.50
C ALA A 269 -7.13 5.17 -0.35
N GLU A 270 -8.40 5.31 0.04
CA GLU A 270 -9.04 4.45 1.03
C GLU A 270 -9.20 3.01 0.52
N LEU A 271 -9.58 2.83 -0.75
CA LEU A 271 -9.58 1.52 -1.40
C LEU A 271 -8.17 0.93 -1.43
N VAL A 272 -7.16 1.69 -1.86
CA VAL A 272 -5.77 1.24 -1.91
C VAL A 272 -5.24 0.89 -0.53
N ALA A 273 -5.58 1.64 0.53
CA ALA A 273 -5.24 1.31 1.90
C ALA A 273 -5.84 -0.05 2.31
N ASP A 274 -7.11 -0.31 2.00
CA ASP A 274 -7.73 -1.61 2.24
C ASP A 274 -7.03 -2.74 1.48
N LEU A 275 -6.71 -2.54 0.19
CA LEU A 275 -6.02 -3.52 -0.63
C LEU A 275 -4.59 -3.77 -0.13
N CYS A 276 -3.84 -2.72 0.23
CA CYS A 276 -2.52 -2.82 0.84
C CYS A 276 -2.55 -3.65 2.12
N ARG A 277 -3.55 -3.42 2.98
CA ARG A 277 -3.74 -4.19 4.21
C ARG A 277 -4.07 -5.66 3.94
N ARG A 278 -5.01 -5.94 3.03
CA ARG A 278 -5.47 -7.32 2.74
C ARG A 278 -4.44 -8.16 1.98
N HIS A 279 -3.66 -7.53 1.11
CA HIS A 279 -2.66 -8.20 0.26
C HIS A 279 -1.23 -7.98 0.71
N GLN A 280 -1.02 -7.31 1.85
CA GLN A 280 0.30 -7.02 2.43
C GLN A 280 1.24 -6.28 1.44
N ILE A 281 0.69 -5.30 0.72
CA ILE A 281 1.43 -4.52 -0.28
C ILE A 281 1.99 -3.26 0.41
N PRO A 282 3.32 -3.03 0.38
CA PRO A 282 3.92 -1.83 0.97
C PRO A 282 3.42 -0.53 0.33
N VAL A 283 3.19 0.50 1.15
CA VAL A 283 2.77 1.83 0.67
C VAL A 283 4.00 2.60 0.17
N ARG A 284 4.42 2.29 -1.06
CA ARG A 284 5.49 3.00 -1.77
C ARG A 284 5.19 3.08 -3.25
N LYS A 285 5.65 4.16 -3.89
CA LYS A 285 5.66 4.24 -5.35
C LYS A 285 6.73 3.30 -5.89
N VAL A 286 6.35 2.45 -6.83
CA VAL A 286 7.24 1.57 -7.59
C VAL A 286 7.30 2.09 -9.02
N ASP A 287 8.50 2.27 -9.56
CA ASP A 287 8.70 2.67 -10.95
C ASP A 287 8.86 1.43 -11.86
N ARG A 288 9.10 1.68 -13.15
CA ARG A 288 9.29 0.60 -14.13
C ARG A 288 10.42 -0.36 -13.75
N GLN A 289 11.52 0.14 -13.23
CA GLN A 289 12.65 -0.70 -12.83
C GLN A 289 12.27 -1.55 -11.61
N GLY A 290 11.51 -0.99 -10.68
CA GLY A 290 10.94 -1.71 -9.55
C GLY A 290 9.97 -2.82 -9.97
N ILE A 291 9.10 -2.59 -10.98
CA ILE A 291 8.22 -3.64 -11.52
C ILE A 291 9.04 -4.75 -12.17
N LEU A 292 10.03 -4.41 -13.01
CA LEU A 292 10.97 -5.40 -13.57
C LEU A 292 11.71 -6.16 -12.47
N ALA A 293 11.96 -5.49 -11.34
CA ALA A 293 12.63 -6.05 -10.19
C ALA A 293 11.72 -6.86 -9.24
N GLY A 294 10.41 -6.97 -9.52
CA GLY A 294 9.49 -7.68 -8.63
C GLY A 294 9.21 -6.96 -7.30
N VAL A 295 9.57 -5.68 -7.19
CA VAL A 295 9.42 -4.89 -5.96
C VAL A 295 7.94 -4.60 -5.74
N PRO A 296 7.30 -5.06 -4.65
CA PRO A 296 5.89 -4.82 -4.41
C PRO A 296 5.62 -3.38 -4.00
N GLY A 297 4.46 -2.87 -4.39
CA GLY A 297 4.01 -1.52 -4.05
C GLY A 297 2.94 -1.00 -5.02
N ILE A 298 2.88 0.32 -5.16
CA ILE A 298 1.86 1.01 -5.96
C ILE A 298 2.53 1.66 -7.17
N ALA A 299 1.98 1.51 -8.36
CA ALA A 299 2.54 2.08 -9.58
C ALA A 299 1.45 2.63 -10.50
N GLY A 300 1.82 3.44 -11.50
CA GLY A 300 0.92 3.85 -12.57
C GLY A 300 1.00 2.94 -13.78
N HIS A 301 0.06 3.04 -14.71
CA HIS A 301 0.15 2.32 -16.00
C HIS A 301 1.45 2.67 -16.74
N VAL A 302 1.87 3.93 -16.70
CA VAL A 302 3.13 4.42 -17.28
C VAL A 302 4.38 3.67 -16.80
N ASP A 303 4.34 3.06 -15.61
CA ASP A 303 5.45 2.30 -15.06
C ASP A 303 5.48 0.85 -15.58
N VAL A 304 4.39 0.35 -16.16
CA VAL A 304 4.30 -1.05 -16.61
C VAL A 304 5.22 -1.27 -17.80
N PRO A 305 6.21 -2.17 -17.73
CA PRO A 305 7.11 -2.41 -18.85
C PRO A 305 6.36 -2.88 -20.10
N ASP A 306 6.73 -2.35 -21.26
CA ASP A 306 6.31 -2.92 -22.54
C ASP A 306 6.83 -4.38 -22.63
N PRO A 307 5.97 -5.35 -22.92
CA PRO A 307 6.34 -6.77 -22.90
C PRO A 307 7.32 -7.16 -24.02
N THR A 308 7.48 -6.32 -25.04
CA THR A 308 8.37 -6.55 -26.18
C THR A 308 9.64 -5.71 -26.10
N ASP A 309 9.58 -4.52 -25.48
CA ASP A 309 10.72 -3.64 -25.29
C ASP A 309 10.68 -2.95 -23.91
N PRO A 310 11.20 -3.59 -22.84
CA PRO A 310 11.04 -3.13 -21.45
C PRO A 310 11.75 -1.80 -21.14
N ARG A 311 12.46 -1.20 -22.12
CA ARG A 311 12.97 0.17 -22.03
C ARG A 311 11.83 1.20 -22.02
N TYR A 312 10.66 0.84 -22.55
CA TYR A 312 9.46 1.67 -22.55
C TYR A 312 8.47 1.21 -21.46
N GLY A 313 7.70 2.16 -20.94
CA GLY A 313 6.61 1.93 -19.98
C GLY A 313 5.23 2.10 -20.64
N GLY A 314 4.15 1.82 -19.91
CA GLY A 314 2.78 1.88 -20.42
C GLY A 314 2.26 0.59 -21.06
N GLY A 315 2.96 -0.53 -20.88
CA GLY A 315 2.66 -1.80 -21.55
C GLY A 315 2.80 -1.72 -23.06
N SER A 316 2.20 -2.68 -23.78
CA SER A 316 2.27 -2.74 -25.25
C SER A 316 1.69 -1.51 -25.97
N GLY A 317 0.75 -0.81 -25.33
CA GLY A 317 0.15 0.42 -25.86
C GLY A 317 0.94 1.69 -25.53
N ARG A 318 1.98 1.58 -24.68
CA ARG A 318 2.82 2.72 -24.23
C ARG A 318 2.01 3.87 -23.65
N HIS A 319 1.02 3.49 -22.84
CA HIS A 319 0.17 4.39 -22.09
C HIS A 319 0.98 5.27 -21.12
N THR A 320 0.45 6.45 -20.82
CA THR A 320 1.13 7.45 -19.99
C THR A 320 0.38 7.78 -18.70
N ASP A 321 -0.80 7.19 -18.49
CA ASP A 321 -1.61 7.41 -17.28
C ASP A 321 -0.97 6.77 -16.04
N PRO A 322 -1.24 7.30 -14.82
CA PRO A 322 -2.16 8.39 -14.48
C PRO A 322 -1.64 9.79 -14.87
N GLY A 323 -0.48 9.88 -15.52
CA GLY A 323 0.07 11.11 -16.07
C GLY A 323 1.09 11.77 -15.14
N PRO A 324 1.90 12.70 -15.69
CA PRO A 324 2.96 13.37 -14.94
C PRO A 324 2.44 14.27 -13.80
N PHE A 325 1.15 14.62 -13.82
CA PHE A 325 0.52 15.50 -12.84
C PHE A 325 -0.21 14.73 -11.72
N PHE A 326 -0.17 13.40 -11.72
CA PHE A 326 -0.75 12.61 -10.63
C PHE A 326 0.02 12.90 -9.32
N PRO A 327 -0.66 13.26 -8.22
CA PRO A 327 0.00 13.75 -7.02
C PRO A 327 0.48 12.59 -6.14
N TRP A 328 1.53 11.89 -6.57
CA TRP A 328 2.03 10.65 -5.93
C TRP A 328 2.31 10.79 -4.44
N GLU A 329 3.08 11.81 -4.03
CA GLU A 329 3.42 12.02 -2.62
C GLU A 329 2.16 12.18 -1.77
N ARG A 330 1.22 12.99 -2.26
CA ARG A 330 -0.05 13.25 -1.61
C ARG A 330 -0.92 12.00 -1.54
N PHE A 331 -0.99 11.24 -2.63
CA PHE A 331 -1.73 10.00 -2.70
C PHE A 331 -1.19 8.97 -1.70
N LEU A 332 0.13 8.81 -1.60
CA LEU A 332 0.73 7.90 -0.62
C LEU A 332 0.47 8.35 0.82
N GLN A 333 0.49 9.66 1.10
CA GLN A 333 0.09 10.19 2.40
C GLN A 333 -1.37 9.89 2.74
N LEU A 334 -2.28 9.99 1.76
CA LEU A 334 -3.68 9.59 1.92
C LEU A 334 -3.80 8.11 2.29
N VAL A 335 -3.16 7.23 1.51
CA VAL A 335 -3.17 5.77 1.73
C VAL A 335 -2.64 5.45 3.14
N GLN A 336 -1.51 6.05 3.53
CA GLN A 336 -0.93 5.87 4.86
C GLN A 336 -1.86 6.39 5.97
N GLY A 337 -2.52 7.53 5.75
CA GLY A 337 -3.49 8.09 6.68
C GLY A 337 -4.69 7.17 6.91
N PHE A 338 -5.19 6.53 5.86
CA PHE A 338 -6.28 5.57 5.92
C PHE A 338 -5.90 4.23 6.54
N LEU A 339 -4.64 3.79 6.39
CA LEU A 339 -4.13 2.62 7.10
C LEU A 339 -4.06 2.84 8.64
N GLY A 340 -4.02 4.09 9.10
CA GLY A 340 -3.83 4.43 10.51
C GLY A 340 -2.44 4.03 11.04
N GLN A 341 -2.08 4.48 12.25
CA GLN A 341 -0.84 4.09 12.94
C GLN A 341 -0.87 2.62 13.41
N GLN A 342 -1.10 1.67 12.50
CA GLN A 342 -0.87 0.25 12.76
C GLN A 342 0.04 -0.44 11.74
N LEU A 343 0.57 0.29 10.75
CA LEU A 343 1.64 -0.18 9.87
C LEU A 343 2.61 0.96 9.50
N VAL A 344 3.05 1.75 10.49
CA VAL A 344 4.22 2.63 10.34
C VAL A 344 5.37 1.96 11.06
N HIS A 345 5.93 0.93 10.42
CA HIS A 345 7.33 0.54 10.50
C HIS A 345 7.44 -0.66 9.56
N ASP A 346 7.58 -0.41 8.26
CA ASP A 346 8.44 -1.29 7.49
C ASP A 346 9.86 -0.91 7.94
N ASP A 347 10.21 -1.34 9.14
CA ASP A 347 11.58 -1.26 9.62
C ASP A 347 12.37 -2.16 8.66
N PRO A 348 13.32 -1.63 7.88
CA PRO A 348 14.17 -2.48 7.04
C PRO A 348 14.95 -3.50 7.89
N MET A 349 15.01 -3.32 9.22
CA MET A 349 15.53 -4.30 10.16
C MET A 349 14.52 -5.38 10.56
N ALA A 350 13.23 -5.21 10.29
CA ALA A 350 12.22 -6.21 10.59
C ALA A 350 12.46 -7.48 9.76
N VAL A 351 12.49 -8.60 10.48
CA VAL A 351 12.60 -9.94 9.92
C VAL A 351 11.25 -10.32 9.33
N ILE A 352 11.18 -10.49 8.01
CA ILE A 352 9.98 -10.90 7.29
C ILE A 352 10.17 -12.27 6.66
N GLN A 353 9.11 -13.09 6.63
CA GLN A 353 9.13 -14.36 5.93
C GLN A 353 8.87 -14.12 4.43
N VAL A 354 9.75 -14.61 3.55
CA VAL A 354 9.70 -14.33 2.10
C VAL A 354 9.90 -15.59 1.24
N GLY A 355 9.49 -15.49 -0.03
CA GLY A 355 9.66 -16.56 -1.02
C GLY A 355 8.76 -17.79 -0.84
N PRO A 356 8.88 -18.80 -1.73
CA PRO A 356 8.13 -20.05 -1.66
C PRO A 356 8.67 -21.04 -0.62
N PHE A 357 9.89 -20.82 -0.13
CA PHE A 357 10.55 -21.65 0.88
C PHE A 357 10.26 -21.21 2.32
N GLY A 358 9.65 -20.03 2.50
CA GLY A 358 9.28 -19.52 3.81
C GLY A 358 10.47 -19.17 4.70
N CYS A 359 11.61 -18.78 4.13
CA CYS A 359 12.78 -18.34 4.89
C CYS A 359 12.63 -16.90 5.33
N HIS A 360 13.26 -16.53 6.44
CA HIS A 360 13.21 -15.17 6.96
C HIS A 360 14.32 -14.29 6.37
N LEU A 361 13.99 -13.04 6.10
CA LEU A 361 14.90 -12.02 5.58
C LEU A 361 14.72 -10.74 6.41
N GLY A 362 15.78 -10.31 7.09
CA GLY A 362 15.76 -9.13 7.95
C GLY A 362 17.09 -8.37 7.96
N GLY A 363 17.16 -7.34 8.80
CA GLY A 363 18.41 -6.63 9.07
C GLY A 363 19.14 -6.08 7.83
N GLY A 364 20.47 -6.13 7.88
CA GLY A 364 21.32 -5.67 6.77
C GLY A 364 21.11 -6.47 5.48
N PHE A 365 20.78 -7.77 5.58
CA PHE A 365 20.57 -8.63 4.40
C PHE A 365 19.31 -8.26 3.63
N ARG A 366 18.21 -7.97 4.34
CA ARG A 366 17.00 -7.43 3.72
C ARG A 366 17.26 -6.12 3.02
N ARG A 367 17.90 -5.18 3.73
CA ARG A 367 18.23 -3.87 3.17
C ARG A 367 19.10 -3.99 1.91
N PHE A 368 20.17 -4.80 1.97
CA PHE A 368 21.05 -5.02 0.83
C PHE A 368 20.31 -5.69 -0.34
N TRP A 369 19.48 -6.70 -0.06
CA TRP A 369 18.66 -7.36 -1.07
C TRP A 369 17.75 -6.35 -1.77
N GLU A 370 17.03 -5.52 -1.02
CA GLU A 370 16.11 -4.50 -1.57
C GLU A 370 16.84 -3.41 -2.35
N GLU A 371 17.99 -2.93 -1.87
CA GLU A 371 18.73 -1.80 -2.47
C GLU A 371 19.60 -2.21 -3.67
N ARG A 372 20.06 -3.47 -3.77
CA ARG A 372 21.12 -3.88 -4.72
C ARG A 372 20.67 -4.79 -5.86
N GLY A 373 19.38 -5.12 -5.97
CA GLY A 373 18.86 -5.84 -7.15
C GLY A 373 17.82 -6.92 -6.86
N GLY A 374 17.50 -7.16 -5.58
CA GLY A 374 16.34 -7.92 -5.11
C GLY A 374 16.19 -9.29 -5.75
N LEU A 375 14.92 -9.65 -5.99
CA LEU A 375 14.56 -10.93 -6.56
C LEU A 375 15.30 -11.23 -7.87
N PRO A 376 15.37 -10.36 -8.90
CA PRO A 376 16.02 -10.71 -10.17
C PRO A 376 17.50 -11.02 -10.07
N LEU A 377 18.24 -10.30 -9.22
CA LEU A 377 19.69 -10.46 -9.14
C LEU A 377 20.08 -11.55 -8.14
N PHE A 378 19.39 -11.64 -7.00
CA PHE A 378 19.77 -12.55 -5.92
C PHE A 378 18.83 -13.74 -5.71
N GLY A 379 17.53 -13.55 -5.92
CA GLY A 379 16.54 -14.63 -5.80
C GLY A 379 15.84 -14.60 -4.47
N TRP A 380 14.96 -15.58 -4.25
CA TRP A 380 14.43 -15.80 -2.91
C TRP A 380 15.53 -16.34 -2.01
N PRO A 381 15.54 -16.00 -0.70
CA PRO A 381 16.36 -16.73 0.24
C PRO A 381 15.90 -18.20 0.25
N ILE A 382 16.86 -19.09 0.24
CA ILE A 382 16.66 -20.54 0.31
C ILE A 382 17.15 -21.12 1.64
N THR A 383 17.77 -20.29 2.48
CA THR A 383 18.16 -20.61 3.85
C THR A 383 17.76 -19.50 4.81
N GLU A 384 17.70 -19.81 6.10
CA GLU A 384 17.83 -18.80 7.16
C GLU A 384 19.24 -18.21 7.18
N GLU A 385 19.47 -17.16 7.97
CA GLU A 385 20.82 -16.70 8.32
C GLU A 385 21.52 -17.72 9.23
N PHE A 386 22.78 -18.05 8.93
CA PHE A 386 23.60 -18.94 9.76
C PHE A 386 25.09 -18.54 9.74
N GLN A 387 25.89 -19.15 10.61
CA GLN A 387 27.33 -18.90 10.67
C GLN A 387 28.09 -19.84 9.73
N GLU A 388 28.96 -19.28 8.89
CA GLU A 388 29.88 -20.03 8.03
C GLU A 388 31.23 -19.32 8.01
N ASN A 389 32.33 -20.04 8.29
CA ASN A 389 33.69 -19.51 8.29
C ASN A 389 33.90 -18.19 9.09
N GLY A 390 33.17 -18.03 10.20
CA GLY A 390 33.28 -16.88 11.10
C GLY A 390 32.49 -15.64 10.68
N VAL A 391 31.64 -15.75 9.65
CA VAL A 391 30.78 -14.66 9.19
C VAL A 391 29.32 -15.13 9.12
N THR A 392 28.38 -14.21 9.34
CA THR A 392 26.95 -14.52 9.11
C THR A 392 26.70 -14.56 7.62
N VAL A 393 26.06 -15.63 7.15
CA VAL A 393 25.75 -15.85 5.73
C VAL A 393 24.28 -16.18 5.53
N GLN A 394 23.78 -15.86 4.34
CA GLN A 394 22.48 -16.34 3.87
C GLN A 394 22.56 -16.63 2.37
N TYR A 395 21.99 -17.76 1.97
CA TYR A 395 21.93 -18.18 0.58
C TYR A 395 20.58 -17.79 -0.04
N PHE A 396 20.69 -17.27 -1.25
CA PHE A 396 19.59 -16.95 -2.14
C PHE A 396 19.73 -17.78 -3.42
N GLU A 397 18.67 -17.89 -4.21
CA GLU A 397 18.66 -18.73 -5.43
C GLU A 397 19.83 -18.45 -6.40
N ARG A 398 20.43 -17.25 -6.37
CA ARG A 398 21.55 -16.84 -7.25
C ARG A 398 22.67 -16.06 -6.56
N ALA A 399 22.69 -15.98 -5.24
CA ALA A 399 23.75 -15.28 -4.52
C ALA A 399 23.94 -15.80 -3.09
N ARG A 400 25.16 -15.70 -2.58
CA ARG A 400 25.45 -15.80 -1.15
C ARG A 400 25.74 -14.40 -0.62
N PHE A 401 25.04 -14.00 0.43
CA PHE A 401 25.33 -12.75 1.14
C PHE A 401 26.16 -13.05 2.37
N GLU A 402 27.12 -12.18 2.65
CA GLU A 402 27.99 -12.27 3.83
C GLU A 402 27.93 -10.96 4.60
N HIS A 403 27.71 -11.03 5.90
CA HIS A 403 27.85 -9.90 6.79
C HIS A 403 29.29 -9.83 7.28
N ARG A 404 30.00 -8.79 6.85
CA ARG A 404 31.44 -8.63 6.97
C ARG A 404 31.79 -7.32 7.68
N PRO A 405 31.60 -7.22 9.00
CA PRO A 405 31.83 -5.99 9.76
C PRO A 405 33.28 -5.49 9.72
N ASP A 406 34.20 -6.29 9.18
CA ASP A 406 35.62 -6.01 8.98
C ASP A 406 35.94 -5.14 7.75
N ILE A 407 34.97 -4.87 6.85
CA ILE A 407 35.21 -4.18 5.57
C ILE A 407 34.32 -2.94 5.34
N GLY A 408 34.77 -1.76 5.79
CA GLY A 408 34.15 -0.46 5.44
C GLY A 408 34.11 0.54 6.60
N LYS A 409 33.28 1.60 6.50
CA LYS A 409 33.03 2.55 7.60
C LYS A 409 31.89 2.07 8.53
N PRO A 410 31.91 2.37 9.84
CA PRO A 410 30.99 1.82 10.85
C PRO A 410 29.50 2.10 10.62
N GLU A 411 29.16 3.14 9.87
CA GLU A 411 27.79 3.57 9.59
C GLU A 411 27.07 2.76 8.48
N ASP A 412 27.79 1.93 7.71
CA ASP A 412 27.23 1.13 6.61
C ASP A 412 27.26 -0.36 6.98
N TYR A 413 26.13 -0.96 7.39
CA TYR A 413 26.06 -2.41 7.66
C TYR A 413 26.64 -3.21 6.49
N HIS A 414 27.72 -3.94 6.76
CA HIS A 414 28.66 -4.44 5.77
C HIS A 414 28.18 -5.75 5.11
N VAL A 415 27.20 -5.68 4.22
CA VAL A 415 26.76 -6.85 3.46
C VAL A 415 27.45 -6.86 2.10
N VAL A 416 28.08 -7.97 1.75
CA VAL A 416 28.74 -8.16 0.45
C VAL A 416 28.29 -9.45 -0.21
N LEU A 417 28.45 -9.52 -1.53
CA LEU A 417 28.29 -10.77 -2.26
C LEU A 417 29.50 -11.66 -2.01
N GLY A 418 29.26 -12.89 -1.58
CA GLY A 418 30.29 -13.91 -1.50
C GLY A 418 30.93 -14.14 -2.86
N ARG A 419 32.25 -14.29 -2.89
CA ARG A 419 33.02 -14.47 -4.14
C ARG A 419 32.99 -15.92 -4.57
N VAL A 420 31.79 -16.51 -4.66
CA VAL A 420 31.59 -17.94 -4.93
C VAL A 420 32.34 -18.39 -6.20
N GLY A 421 32.43 -17.53 -7.22
CA GLY A 421 33.22 -17.80 -8.43
C GLY A 421 34.74 -17.76 -8.24
N ALA A 422 35.27 -16.85 -7.40
CA ALA A 422 36.70 -16.81 -7.08
C ALA A 422 37.09 -17.95 -6.13
N GLU A 423 36.23 -18.29 -5.16
CA GLU A 423 36.42 -19.44 -4.27
C GLU A 423 36.44 -20.77 -5.05
N LEU A 424 35.59 -20.89 -6.08
CA LEU A 424 35.63 -22.05 -6.97
C LEU A 424 36.93 -22.11 -7.79
N LEU A 425 37.47 -20.96 -8.18
CA LEU A 425 38.74 -20.83 -8.90
C LEU A 425 39.94 -21.13 -7.98
N ASP A 426 39.96 -20.59 -6.76
CA ASP A 426 40.99 -20.85 -5.76
C ASP A 426 40.98 -22.33 -5.35
N ALA A 427 39.81 -22.92 -5.14
CA ALA A 427 39.67 -24.36 -4.89
C ALA A 427 40.14 -25.20 -6.09
N ARG A 428 39.94 -24.72 -7.32
CA ARG A 428 40.46 -25.38 -8.52
C ARG A 428 41.97 -25.25 -8.63
N GLU A 429 42.55 -24.10 -8.33
CA GLU A 429 44.00 -23.88 -8.32
C GLU A 429 44.69 -24.66 -7.20
N GLU A 430 44.09 -24.75 -6.01
CA GLU A 430 44.54 -25.64 -4.93
C GLU A 430 44.46 -27.09 -5.35
N LEU A 431 43.36 -27.52 -5.98
CA LEU A 431 43.24 -28.87 -6.51
C LEU A 431 44.29 -29.15 -7.58
N GLU A 432 44.57 -28.19 -8.48
CA GLU A 432 45.62 -28.30 -9.50
C GLU A 432 47.01 -28.37 -8.86
N LYS A 433 47.30 -27.55 -7.83
CA LYS A 433 48.54 -27.64 -7.04
C LYS A 433 48.67 -28.96 -6.30
N LEU A 434 47.59 -29.48 -5.72
CA LEU A 434 47.56 -30.79 -5.07
C LEU A 434 47.74 -31.93 -6.08
N LEU A 435 47.17 -31.81 -7.28
CA LEU A 435 47.38 -32.76 -8.38
C LEU A 435 48.80 -32.69 -8.93
N GLN A 436 49.41 -31.52 -8.98
CA GLN A 436 50.78 -31.32 -9.44
C GLN A 436 51.80 -31.78 -8.38
N ALA A 437 51.57 -31.47 -7.10
CA ALA A 437 52.32 -32.02 -5.98
C ALA A 437 52.16 -33.55 -5.90
N ARG A 438 50.97 -34.10 -6.20
CA ARG A 438 50.75 -35.55 -6.34
C ARG A 438 51.59 -36.13 -7.49
N ASN A 439 51.70 -35.46 -8.62
CA ASN A 439 52.51 -35.92 -9.76
C ASN A 439 54.02 -35.80 -9.50
N GLU A 440 54.48 -34.78 -8.78
CA GLU A 440 55.89 -34.59 -8.38
C GLU A 440 56.31 -35.54 -7.25
N THR A 441 55.40 -35.90 -6.34
CA THR A 441 55.66 -36.89 -5.28
C THR A 441 55.65 -38.33 -5.82
N GLN A 442 54.97 -38.58 -6.95
CA GLN A 442 54.92 -39.90 -7.61
C GLN A 442 56.23 -40.36 -8.27
N GLU A 443 57.24 -39.50 -8.45
CA GLU A 443 58.56 -39.92 -8.97
C GLU A 443 59.47 -40.56 -7.89
N GLN A 444 59.10 -40.50 -6.60
CA GLN A 444 59.85 -41.11 -5.50
C GLN A 444 59.10 -42.22 -4.73
N GLU A 445 57.79 -42.44 -4.96
CA GLU A 445 56.96 -43.40 -4.19
C GLU A 445 56.43 -44.61 -5.01
N HIS A 446 57.05 -44.94 -6.14
CA HIS A 446 56.61 -46.04 -7.01
C HIS A 446 56.80 -47.46 -6.43
N GLU A 447 57.50 -47.62 -5.30
CA GLU A 447 57.75 -48.93 -4.67
C GLU A 447 56.78 -49.23 -3.49
N HIS A 448 56.07 -48.22 -2.97
CA HIS A 448 55.09 -48.37 -1.88
C HIS A 448 53.65 -48.56 -2.40
N LEU A 449 53.34 -48.04 -3.60
CA LEU A 449 52.01 -48.08 -4.24
C LEU A 449 51.51 -49.52 -4.56
N ALA A 450 52.39 -50.52 -4.63
CA ALA A 450 52.03 -51.89 -4.97
C ALA A 450 51.30 -52.64 -3.83
N GLN A 451 51.48 -52.24 -2.57
CA GLN A 451 50.84 -52.88 -1.42
C GLN A 451 49.44 -52.31 -1.12
N GLU A 452 49.21 -51.02 -1.34
CA GLU A 452 47.91 -50.38 -1.07
C GLU A 452 46.85 -50.69 -2.15
N LEU A 453 47.26 -50.93 -3.39
CA LEU A 453 46.36 -51.29 -4.50
C LEU A 453 45.59 -52.61 -4.26
N SER A 454 46.14 -53.51 -3.45
CA SER A 454 45.49 -54.77 -3.09
C SER A 454 44.33 -54.57 -2.09
N GLY A 455 44.39 -53.54 -1.24
CA GLY A 455 43.32 -53.20 -0.30
C GLY A 455 42.15 -52.45 -0.95
N PHE A 456 42.41 -51.65 -1.98
CA PHE A 456 41.39 -50.87 -2.68
C PHE A 456 40.45 -51.73 -3.54
N VAL A 457 40.96 -52.85 -4.09
CA VAL A 457 40.15 -53.81 -4.87
C VAL A 457 39.07 -54.48 -3.99
N ALA A 458 39.39 -54.80 -2.73
CA ALA A 458 38.42 -55.40 -1.79
C ALA A 458 37.29 -54.44 -1.39
N LEU A 459 37.57 -53.13 -1.33
CA LEU A 459 36.58 -52.08 -1.01
C LEU A 459 35.60 -51.82 -2.17
N LEU A 460 36.07 -51.94 -3.42
CA LEU A 460 35.24 -51.76 -4.60
C LEU A 460 34.22 -52.90 -4.80
N GLU A 461 34.57 -54.12 -4.40
CA GLU A 461 33.63 -55.26 -4.43
C GLU A 461 32.48 -55.07 -3.41
N GLN A 462 32.78 -54.50 -2.24
CA GLN A 462 31.79 -54.19 -1.20
C GLN A 462 30.82 -53.08 -1.65
N ALA A 463 31.33 -51.98 -2.21
CA ALA A 463 30.51 -50.85 -2.68
C ALA A 463 29.58 -51.23 -3.86
N SER A 464 29.99 -52.18 -4.69
CA SER A 464 29.15 -52.69 -5.80
C SER A 464 27.95 -53.51 -5.29
N ALA A 465 28.09 -54.23 -4.17
CA ALA A 465 26.99 -54.96 -3.53
C ALA A 465 25.96 -54.00 -2.91
N ASP A 466 26.41 -52.92 -2.27
CA ASP A 466 25.54 -51.92 -1.65
C ASP A 466 24.74 -51.11 -2.70
N LEU A 467 25.36 -50.79 -3.84
CA LEU A 467 24.68 -50.09 -4.93
C LEU A 467 23.52 -50.91 -5.52
N ARG A 468 23.68 -52.25 -5.60
CA ARG A 468 22.60 -53.16 -6.06
C ARG A 468 21.43 -53.16 -5.08
N ALA A 469 21.68 -53.09 -3.78
CA ALA A 469 20.64 -53.03 -2.76
C ALA A 469 19.83 -51.71 -2.83
N VAL A 470 20.48 -50.58 -3.16
CA VAL A 470 19.83 -49.27 -3.34
C VAL A 470 18.89 -49.26 -4.56
N VAL A 471 19.30 -49.90 -5.66
CA VAL A 471 18.47 -50.03 -6.85
C VAL A 471 17.22 -50.88 -6.56
N GLU A 472 17.35 -52.00 -5.86
CA GLU A 472 16.21 -52.83 -5.43
C GLU A 472 15.25 -52.09 -4.46
N ALA A 473 15.75 -51.15 -3.66
CA ALA A 473 14.92 -50.30 -2.81
C ALA A 473 14.14 -49.25 -3.62
N GLY A 474 14.76 -48.67 -4.67
CA GLY A 474 14.10 -47.74 -5.60
C GLY A 474 12.94 -48.37 -6.36
N HIS A 475 13.10 -49.62 -6.83
CA HIS A 475 12.03 -50.36 -7.49
C HIS A 475 10.82 -50.64 -6.56
N ARG A 476 11.06 -50.89 -5.27
CA ARG A 476 10.00 -51.07 -4.26
C ARG A 476 9.22 -49.78 -3.97
N LEU A 477 9.90 -48.63 -3.99
CA LEU A 477 9.27 -47.31 -3.80
C LEU A 477 8.37 -46.92 -4.99
N LEU A 478 8.80 -47.22 -6.21
CA LEU A 478 8.01 -47.02 -7.44
C LEU A 478 6.71 -47.84 -7.42
N ALA A 479 6.78 -49.12 -7.04
CA ALA A 479 5.58 -49.97 -6.89
C ALA A 479 4.60 -49.46 -5.81
N HIS A 480 5.12 -48.84 -4.74
CA HIS A 480 4.30 -48.22 -3.69
C HIS A 480 3.58 -46.93 -4.15
N LEU A 481 4.22 -46.15 -5.01
CA LEU A 481 3.65 -44.93 -5.58
C LEU A 481 2.59 -45.23 -6.65
N GLU A 482 2.74 -46.32 -7.40
CA GLU A 482 1.76 -46.80 -8.38
C GLU A 482 0.52 -47.41 -7.70
N GLY A 483 0.69 -48.17 -6.61
CA GLY A 483 -0.44 -48.71 -5.83
C GLY A 483 -1.32 -47.66 -5.13
N ARG A 484 -0.82 -46.43 -4.92
CA ARG A 484 -1.60 -45.30 -4.40
C ARG A 484 -2.43 -44.58 -5.46
N LYS A 485 -2.22 -44.85 -6.75
CA LYS A 485 -3.04 -44.33 -7.86
C LYS A 485 -4.25 -45.20 -8.19
N GLU A 486 -4.35 -46.43 -7.68
CA GLU A 486 -5.51 -47.30 -7.85
C GLU A 486 -6.48 -47.29 -6.66
N ALA A 487 -6.14 -46.59 -5.58
CA ALA A 487 -6.99 -46.44 -4.38
C ALA A 487 -7.55 -45.02 -4.17
N ALA A 488 -7.41 -44.14 -5.17
CA ALA A 488 -8.07 -42.84 -5.31
C ALA A 488 -8.79 -42.80 -6.66
#